data_AF-A0A2M7XZD0-F1
#
_entry.id   AF-A0A2M7XZD0-F1
#
_cell.length_a   1.000
_cell.length_b   1.000
_cell.length_c   1.000
_cell.angle_alpha   90.00
_cell.angle_beta   90.00
_cell.angle_gamma   90.00
#
_symmetry.space_group_name_H-M   'P 1'
#
loop_
_entity.id
_entity.type
_entity.pdbx_description
1 polymer ?
#
loop_
_entity_poly.entity_id
_entity_poly.type
_entity_poly.pdbx_seq_one_letter_code
_entity_poly.pdbx_strand_id
1 'polypeptide(L)'
;MTQRQTQYLIFFLYLKRLQKNSEIPSPLKLEFYIAILIALKYKNKFFIRPNYKVDHVGKPYSHAPGNYGDIDVYSDMIYWLVEVTLIRNKAQQLNNETSSVIRHLNSDEEFKDHSNKYLSLIAPIIHVDTKDYFDISLIKSKVQGKKIYIKPYNIENFLSITLARNNLLDMENYSKRIFKEFSLN
;
A
#
# COMPACT_ATOMS: atom_id res chain seq x y z
N MET A 1 -11.46 31.74 7.59
CA MET A 1 -10.95 30.42 7.14
C MET A 1 -10.17 29.80 8.29
N THR A 2 -10.43 28.54 8.61
CA THR A 2 -9.69 27.84 9.68
C THR A 2 -8.29 27.48 9.19
N GLN A 3 -7.30 27.40 10.10
CA GLN A 3 -5.92 26.99 9.79
C GLN A 3 -5.85 25.65 9.03
N ARG A 4 -6.84 24.77 9.22
CA ARG A 4 -7.04 23.54 8.44
C ARG A 4 -7.41 23.80 6.97
N GLN A 5 -8.37 24.68 6.69
CA GLN A 5 -8.77 25.00 5.32
C GLN A 5 -7.63 25.62 4.50
N THR A 6 -6.79 26.43 5.13
CA THR A 6 -5.62 27.05 4.49
C THR A 6 -4.54 26.03 4.13
N GLN A 7 -4.29 25.03 5.00
CA GLN A 7 -3.36 23.93 4.69
C GLN A 7 -3.84 23.06 3.51
N TYR A 8 -5.14 22.74 3.45
CA TYR A 8 -5.71 22.00 2.32
C TYR A 8 -5.62 22.78 1.01
N LEU A 9 -5.84 24.10 1.05
CA LEU A 9 -5.75 24.95 -0.15
C LEU A 9 -4.30 25.07 -0.65
N ILE A 10 -3.32 25.26 0.24
CA ILE A 10 -1.89 25.30 -0.11
C ILE A 10 -1.43 23.95 -0.68
N PHE A 11 -1.84 22.85 -0.05
CA PHE A 11 -1.54 21.50 -0.53
C PHE A 11 -2.20 21.21 -1.90
N PHE A 12 -3.44 21.64 -2.10
CA PHE A 12 -4.16 21.50 -3.36
C PHE A 12 -3.57 22.36 -4.48
N LEU A 13 -3.09 23.57 -4.15
CA LEU A 13 -2.33 24.43 -5.08
C LEU A 13 -0.97 23.82 -5.43
N TYR A 14 -0.29 23.17 -4.47
CA TYR A 14 0.93 22.40 -4.71
C TYR A 14 0.68 21.21 -5.65
N LEU A 15 -0.40 20.47 -5.43
CA LEU A 15 -0.83 19.38 -6.33
C LEU A 15 -1.14 19.87 -7.74
N LYS A 16 -1.86 20.99 -7.89
CA LYS A 16 -2.10 21.62 -9.20
C LYS A 16 -0.82 22.06 -9.90
N ARG A 17 0.20 22.49 -9.13
CA ARG A 17 1.52 22.84 -9.67
C ARG A 17 2.29 21.62 -10.14
N LEU A 18 2.23 20.50 -9.42
CA LEU A 18 2.85 19.23 -9.83
C LEU A 18 2.19 18.62 -11.09
N GLN A 19 0.87 18.78 -11.24
CA GLN A 19 0.13 18.28 -12.40
C GLN A 19 0.50 19.00 -13.71
N LYS A 20 1.05 20.22 -13.62
CA LYS A 20 1.45 21.03 -14.78
C LYS A 20 2.82 20.63 -15.37
N ASN A 21 3.61 19.82 -14.65
CA ASN A 21 4.94 19.39 -15.11
C ASN A 21 4.90 17.92 -15.57
N SER A 22 5.17 17.70 -16.85
CA SER A 22 5.25 16.42 -17.57
C SER A 22 6.42 15.50 -17.13
N GLU A 23 6.97 15.67 -15.93
CA GLU A 23 8.31 15.16 -15.57
C GLU A 23 8.36 13.97 -14.61
N ILE A 24 7.27 13.65 -13.90
CA ILE A 24 7.26 12.47 -13.01
C ILE A 24 6.72 11.26 -13.79
N PRO A 25 7.45 10.13 -13.86
CA PRO A 25 6.97 8.89 -14.45
C PRO A 25 5.65 8.43 -13.84
N SER A 26 4.76 7.85 -14.66
CA SER A 26 3.42 7.45 -14.20
C SER A 26 3.40 6.49 -12.99
N PRO A 27 4.29 5.46 -12.90
CA PRO A 27 4.33 4.61 -11.71
C PRO A 27 4.71 5.41 -10.44
N LEU A 28 5.71 6.29 -10.54
CA LEU A 28 6.14 7.15 -9.43
C LEU A 28 5.06 8.17 -9.03
N LYS A 29 4.24 8.63 -9.98
CA LYS A 29 3.05 9.45 -9.68
C LYS A 29 2.02 8.67 -8.86
N LEU A 30 1.84 7.37 -9.14
CA LEU A 30 0.88 6.54 -8.39
C LEU A 30 1.34 6.40 -6.93
N GLU A 31 2.61 6.08 -6.68
CA GLU A 31 3.20 6.04 -5.33
C GLU A 31 2.96 7.35 -4.58
N PHE A 32 3.28 8.47 -5.23
CA PHE A 32 3.10 9.79 -4.65
C PHE A 32 1.65 10.09 -4.25
N TYR A 33 0.70 9.84 -5.15
CA TYR A 33 -0.71 10.12 -4.88
C TYR A 33 -1.32 9.18 -3.83
N ILE A 34 -0.94 7.91 -3.82
CA ILE A 34 -1.38 6.96 -2.80
C ILE A 34 -0.81 7.34 -1.43
N ALA A 35 0.48 7.70 -1.33
CA ALA A 35 1.09 8.16 -0.09
C ALA A 35 0.37 9.39 0.47
N ILE A 36 0.04 10.35 -0.40
CA ILE A 36 -0.74 11.54 -0.03
C ILE A 36 -2.12 11.15 0.49
N LEU A 37 -2.85 10.30 -0.22
CA LEU A 37 -4.19 9.90 0.19
C LEU A 37 -4.16 9.25 1.58
N ILE A 38 -3.21 8.34 1.80
CA ILE A 38 -3.00 7.69 3.09
C ILE A 38 -2.68 8.74 4.16
N ALA A 39 -1.73 9.64 3.91
CA ALA A 39 -1.40 10.71 4.86
C ALA A 39 -2.61 11.57 5.21
N LEU A 40 -3.41 11.98 4.23
CA LEU A 40 -4.62 12.77 4.47
C LEU A 40 -5.65 12.03 5.34
N LYS A 41 -5.71 10.69 5.24
CA LYS A 41 -6.71 9.88 5.95
C LYS A 41 -6.22 9.35 7.29
N TYR A 42 -4.93 9.08 7.44
CA TYR A 42 -4.37 8.27 8.52
C TYR A 42 -3.27 8.95 9.35
N LYS A 43 -2.78 10.16 8.99
CA LYS A 43 -1.69 10.84 9.73
C LYS A 43 -1.90 11.06 11.23
N ASN A 44 -3.15 11.01 11.71
CA ASN A 44 -3.46 11.17 13.13
C ASN A 44 -3.37 9.84 13.92
N LYS A 45 -3.14 8.72 13.23
CA LYS A 45 -3.10 7.37 13.82
C LYS A 45 -1.80 6.62 13.53
N PHE A 46 -1.15 6.95 12.43
CA PHE A 46 0.03 6.24 11.94
C PHE A 46 1.08 7.21 11.42
N PHE A 47 2.34 6.82 11.55
CA PHE A 47 3.44 7.39 10.79
C PHE A 47 3.36 6.89 9.36
N ILE A 48 3.50 7.80 8.40
CA ILE A 48 3.41 7.51 6.96
C ILE A 48 4.76 7.86 6.34
N ARG A 49 5.48 6.83 5.87
CA ARG A 49 6.80 6.96 5.27
C ARG A 49 6.77 6.44 3.84
N PRO A 50 6.54 7.31 2.83
CA PRO A 50 6.83 6.95 1.45
C PRO A 50 8.34 6.78 1.25
N ASN A 51 8.74 5.76 0.50
CA ASN A 51 10.15 5.42 0.26
C ASN A 51 10.69 5.96 -1.08
N TYR A 52 9.85 6.59 -1.91
CA TYR A 52 10.32 7.34 -3.08
C TYR A 52 11.24 8.51 -2.67
N LYS A 53 12.22 8.83 -3.51
CA LYS A 53 13.12 9.97 -3.29
C LYS A 53 12.49 11.26 -3.80
N VAL A 54 12.65 12.32 -3.02
CA VAL A 54 12.17 13.67 -3.36
C VAL A 54 13.32 14.65 -3.49
N ASP A 55 13.17 15.61 -4.40
CA ASP A 55 14.10 16.73 -4.51
C ASP A 55 13.90 17.75 -3.38
N HIS A 56 14.68 18.83 -3.41
CA HIS A 56 14.65 19.90 -2.42
C HIS A 56 13.31 20.64 -2.30
N VAL A 57 12.38 20.50 -3.27
CA VAL A 57 11.03 21.08 -3.19
C VAL A 57 9.96 20.04 -2.84
N GLY A 58 10.35 18.78 -2.62
CA GLY A 58 9.42 17.70 -2.28
C GLY A 58 8.78 17.03 -3.50
N LYS A 59 9.38 17.15 -4.69
CA LYS A 59 8.91 16.47 -5.91
C LYS A 59 9.55 15.08 -6.03
N PRO A 60 8.77 14.00 -6.22
CA PRO A 60 9.32 12.67 -6.47
C PRO A 60 10.17 12.61 -7.75
N TYR A 61 11.35 12.00 -7.67
CA TYR A 61 12.23 11.79 -8.83
C TYR A 61 12.75 10.36 -8.98
N SER A 62 12.60 9.51 -7.97
CA SER A 62 13.04 8.10 -8.02
C SER A 62 12.17 7.23 -7.11
N HIS A 63 11.97 5.98 -7.52
CA HIS A 63 11.27 4.93 -6.77
C HIS A 63 11.98 4.57 -5.45
N ALA A 64 11.31 3.75 -4.64
CA ALA A 64 11.94 3.12 -3.48
C ALA A 64 13.24 2.40 -3.87
N PRO A 65 14.32 2.51 -3.07
CA PRO A 65 15.51 1.69 -3.26
C PRO A 65 15.18 0.20 -3.19
N GLY A 66 15.97 -0.64 -3.88
CA GLY A 66 15.78 -2.10 -3.79
C GLY A 66 15.78 -2.59 -2.34
N ASN A 67 14.87 -3.52 -2.04
CA ASN A 67 14.56 -4.11 -0.73
C ASN A 67 13.63 -3.30 0.19
N TYR A 68 13.20 -2.11 -0.21
CA TYR A 68 12.14 -1.36 0.49
C TYR A 68 10.86 -1.45 -0.33
N GLY A 69 9.72 -1.53 0.35
CA GLY A 69 8.42 -1.36 -0.32
C GLY A 69 8.10 0.12 -0.55
N ASP A 70 7.04 0.41 -1.27
CA ASP A 70 6.77 1.79 -1.73
C ASP A 70 6.40 2.75 -0.59
N ILE A 71 5.53 2.32 0.35
CA ILE A 71 5.03 3.16 1.43
C ILE A 71 4.86 2.34 2.72
N ASP A 72 5.56 2.73 3.77
CA ASP A 72 5.40 2.17 5.11
C ASP A 72 4.38 2.99 5.91
N VAL A 73 3.40 2.31 6.51
CA VAL A 73 2.40 2.91 7.40
C VAL A 73 2.45 2.18 8.73
N TYR A 74 2.84 2.85 9.81
CA TYR A 74 3.11 2.14 11.06
C TYR A 74 2.73 2.91 12.33
N SER A 75 2.54 2.14 13.39
CA SER A 75 2.45 2.59 14.79
C SER A 75 3.25 1.62 15.65
N ASP A 76 3.13 1.66 16.97
CA ASP A 76 3.90 0.77 17.86
C ASP A 76 3.61 -0.72 17.65
N MET A 77 2.40 -1.08 17.21
CA MET A 77 1.97 -2.48 17.10
C MET A 77 1.61 -2.93 15.69
N ILE A 78 1.35 -1.98 14.79
CA ILE A 78 0.89 -2.23 13.42
C ILE A 78 1.95 -1.78 12.43
N TYR A 79 2.28 -2.66 11.50
CA TYR A 79 2.99 -2.31 10.28
C TYR A 79 2.10 -2.63 9.08
N TRP A 80 1.87 -1.65 8.23
CA TRP A 80 1.09 -1.76 7.01
C TRP A 80 1.96 -1.30 5.83
N LEU A 81 2.39 -2.28 5.04
CA LEU A 81 3.09 -2.05 3.80
C LEU A 81 2.10 -1.82 2.66
N VAL A 82 2.31 -0.77 1.88
CA VAL A 82 1.53 -0.48 0.67
C VAL A 82 2.46 -0.48 -0.52
N GLU A 83 2.18 -1.37 -1.47
CA GLU A 83 2.88 -1.53 -2.74
C GLU A 83 1.92 -1.17 -3.88
N VAL A 84 2.42 -0.44 -4.88
CA VAL A 84 1.60 0.05 -5.98
C VAL A 84 2.23 -0.27 -7.31
N THR A 85 1.40 -0.59 -8.30
CA THR A 85 1.89 -0.94 -9.62
C THR A 85 0.92 -0.50 -10.71
N LEU A 86 1.43 -0.14 -11.89
CA LEU A 86 0.61 0.08 -13.07
C LEU A 86 0.55 -1.15 -13.99
N ILE A 87 1.22 -2.24 -13.61
CA ILE A 87 1.23 -3.48 -14.38
C ILE A 87 -0.18 -4.06 -14.45
N ARG A 88 -0.61 -4.45 -15.65
CA ARG A 88 -1.93 -5.07 -15.90
C ARG A 88 -1.85 -6.51 -16.38
N ASN A 89 -0.71 -6.91 -16.96
CA ASN A 89 -0.59 -8.24 -17.54
C ASN A 89 -0.24 -9.28 -16.46
N LYS A 90 -0.73 -10.51 -16.66
CA LYS A 90 -0.52 -11.67 -15.78
C LYS A 90 0.95 -11.91 -15.46
N ALA A 91 1.78 -12.09 -16.49
CA ALA A 91 3.17 -12.53 -16.32
C ALA A 91 4.01 -11.51 -15.53
N GLN A 92 3.85 -10.23 -15.84
CA GLN A 92 4.55 -9.16 -15.13
C GLN A 92 4.04 -9.00 -13.70
N GLN A 93 2.72 -9.07 -13.44
CA GLN A 93 2.23 -8.99 -12.05
C GLN A 93 2.74 -10.17 -11.22
N LEU A 94 2.65 -11.39 -11.75
CA LEU A 94 3.14 -12.56 -11.04
C LEU A 94 4.64 -12.45 -10.75
N ASN A 95 5.45 -12.07 -11.73
CA ASN A 95 6.90 -12.06 -11.57
C ASN A 95 7.38 -10.91 -10.67
N ASN A 96 6.71 -9.75 -10.71
CA ASN A 96 7.21 -8.53 -10.06
C ASN A 96 6.50 -8.17 -8.77
N GLU A 97 5.25 -8.61 -8.55
CA GLU A 97 4.35 -8.08 -7.52
C GLU A 97 3.83 -9.13 -6.52
N THR A 98 4.42 -10.33 -6.53
CA THR A 98 4.03 -11.42 -5.63
C THR A 98 5.11 -11.71 -4.60
N SER A 99 6.09 -12.54 -4.95
CA SER A 99 7.12 -13.05 -4.04
C SER A 99 8.01 -11.94 -3.49
N SER A 100 8.32 -10.93 -4.30
CA SER A 100 9.09 -9.72 -3.94
C SER A 100 8.38 -8.92 -2.85
N VAL A 101 7.14 -8.54 -3.11
CA VAL A 101 6.29 -7.73 -2.23
C VAL A 101 6.04 -8.44 -0.90
N ILE A 102 5.79 -9.76 -0.90
CA ILE A 102 5.66 -10.52 0.35
C ILE A 102 6.99 -10.63 1.09
N ARG A 103 8.12 -10.67 0.38
CA ARG A 103 9.44 -10.65 1.01
C ARG A 103 9.67 -9.32 1.71
N HIS A 104 9.37 -8.19 1.07
CA HIS A 104 9.48 -6.86 1.69
C HIS A 104 8.75 -6.78 3.04
N LEU A 105 7.52 -7.31 3.12
CA LEU A 105 6.75 -7.35 4.38
C LEU A 105 7.46 -8.14 5.51
N ASN A 106 8.18 -9.20 5.16
CA ASN A 106 8.76 -10.15 6.11
C ASN A 106 10.23 -9.86 6.45
N SER A 107 10.98 -9.23 5.54
CA SER A 107 12.43 -9.02 5.68
C SER A 107 12.82 -7.66 6.27
N ASP A 108 11.84 -6.77 6.50
CA ASP A 108 12.14 -5.49 7.12
C ASP A 108 12.42 -5.67 8.62
N GLU A 109 13.69 -5.55 8.99
CA GLU A 109 14.18 -5.64 10.37
C GLU A 109 13.62 -4.53 11.26
N GLU A 110 13.28 -3.37 10.69
CA GLU A 110 12.68 -2.25 11.45
C GLU A 110 11.30 -2.64 11.98
N PHE A 111 10.55 -3.44 11.22
CA PHE A 111 9.19 -3.82 11.54
C PHE A 111 9.04 -5.28 11.97
N LYS A 112 10.13 -5.95 12.36
CA LYS A 112 10.09 -7.38 12.71
C LYS A 112 9.24 -7.68 13.93
N ASP A 113 9.24 -6.79 14.92
CA ASP A 113 8.58 -6.97 16.21
C ASP A 113 7.12 -6.49 16.20
N HIS A 114 6.64 -5.92 15.09
CA HIS A 114 5.25 -5.48 14.95
C HIS A 114 4.30 -6.68 14.95
N SER A 115 3.41 -6.67 15.96
CA SER A 115 2.49 -7.78 16.22
C SER A 115 1.49 -8.07 15.10
N ASN A 116 1.06 -7.04 14.37
CA ASN A 116 0.12 -7.15 13.26
C ASN A 116 0.73 -6.53 12.01
N LYS A 117 0.82 -7.33 10.95
CA LYS A 117 1.39 -6.90 9.67
C LYS A 117 0.32 -6.92 8.58
N TYR A 118 0.28 -5.87 7.78
CA TYR A 118 -0.69 -5.69 6.71
C TYR A 118 0.04 -5.43 5.39
N LEU A 119 -0.50 -5.93 4.29
CA LEU A 119 0.03 -5.64 2.95
C LEU A 119 -1.11 -5.36 1.98
N SER A 120 -1.06 -4.20 1.34
CA SER A 120 -1.92 -3.85 0.21
C SER A 120 -1.09 -3.79 -1.07
N LEU A 121 -1.42 -4.63 -2.06
CA LEU A 121 -0.98 -4.42 -3.44
C LEU A 121 -2.06 -3.66 -4.20
N ILE A 122 -1.73 -2.52 -4.80
CA ILE A 122 -2.70 -1.67 -5.50
C ILE A 122 -2.33 -1.63 -6.98
N ALA A 123 -3.26 -2.04 -7.85
CA ALA A 123 -3.06 -2.00 -9.30
C ALA A 123 -4.33 -1.53 -10.03
N PRO A 124 -4.25 -1.11 -11.32
CA PRO A 124 -5.46 -0.84 -12.11
C PRO A 124 -6.41 -2.04 -12.18
N ILE A 125 -5.85 -3.24 -12.33
CA ILE A 125 -6.55 -4.53 -12.39
C ILE A 125 -5.70 -5.53 -11.61
N ILE A 126 -6.31 -6.40 -10.83
CA ILE A 126 -5.63 -7.53 -10.19
C ILE A 126 -5.90 -8.78 -11.02
N HIS A 127 -4.85 -9.42 -11.54
CA HIS A 127 -5.01 -10.69 -12.22
C HIS A 127 -5.41 -11.79 -11.23
N VAL A 128 -6.23 -12.76 -11.67
CA VAL A 128 -6.71 -13.85 -10.81
C VAL A 128 -5.56 -14.64 -10.20
N ASP A 129 -4.55 -15.03 -10.97
CA ASP A 129 -3.36 -15.72 -10.45
C ASP A 129 -2.60 -14.91 -9.38
N THR A 130 -2.53 -13.58 -9.52
CA THR A 130 -1.93 -12.71 -8.49
C THR A 130 -2.77 -12.77 -7.22
N LYS A 131 -4.10 -12.73 -7.36
CA LYS A 131 -5.01 -12.87 -6.22
C LYS A 131 -4.85 -14.23 -5.54
N ASP A 132 -4.81 -15.32 -6.30
CA ASP A 132 -4.66 -16.68 -5.77
C ASP A 132 -3.33 -16.83 -5.02
N TYR A 133 -2.25 -16.24 -5.54
CA TYR A 133 -0.97 -16.20 -4.84
C TYR A 133 -1.07 -15.49 -3.48
N PHE A 134 -1.77 -14.35 -3.43
CA PHE A 134 -2.01 -13.63 -2.17
C PHE A 134 -2.85 -14.48 -1.20
N ASP A 135 -3.89 -15.16 -1.68
CA ASP A 135 -4.74 -16.01 -0.83
C ASP A 135 -3.96 -17.18 -0.24
N ILE A 136 -3.16 -17.87 -1.05
CA ILE A 136 -2.29 -18.97 -0.58
C ILE A 136 -1.24 -18.46 0.42
N SER A 137 -0.65 -17.29 0.16
CA SER A 137 0.34 -16.69 1.05
C SER A 137 -0.26 -16.28 2.40
N LEU A 138 -1.53 -15.84 2.39
CA LEU A 138 -2.29 -15.56 3.60
C LEU A 138 -2.56 -16.84 4.40
N ILE A 139 -2.98 -17.93 3.75
CA ILE A 139 -3.15 -19.25 4.39
C ILE A 139 -1.85 -19.71 5.03
N LYS A 140 -0.74 -19.65 4.29
CA LYS A 140 0.59 -20.02 4.79
C LYS A 140 0.95 -19.24 6.05
N SER A 141 0.67 -17.94 6.06
CA SER A 141 0.95 -17.08 7.23
C SER A 141 0.11 -17.47 8.44
N LYS A 142 -1.18 -17.82 8.24
CA LYS A 142 -2.05 -18.32 9.31
C LYS A 142 -1.55 -19.64 9.89
N VAL A 143 -1.15 -20.60 9.05
CA VAL A 143 -0.60 -21.90 9.51
C VAL A 143 0.66 -21.70 10.34
N GLN A 144 1.46 -20.67 10.02
CA GLN A 144 2.64 -20.27 10.79
C GLN A 144 2.31 -19.50 12.09
N GLY A 145 1.04 -19.30 12.42
CA GLY A 145 0.62 -18.55 13.61
C GLY A 145 0.86 -17.03 13.52
N LYS A 146 1.15 -16.50 12.33
CA LYS A 146 1.44 -15.07 12.13
C LYS A 146 0.16 -14.27 11.94
N LYS A 147 0.09 -13.08 12.55
CA LYS A 147 -0.99 -12.10 12.32
C LYS A 147 -0.65 -11.22 11.13
N ILE A 148 -0.69 -11.84 9.96
CA ILE A 148 -0.47 -11.18 8.66
C ILE A 148 -1.81 -11.10 7.93
N TYR A 149 -2.12 -9.91 7.40
CA TYR A 149 -3.32 -9.62 6.64
C TYR A 149 -2.94 -9.02 5.30
N ILE A 150 -3.15 -9.74 4.20
CA ILE A 150 -2.72 -9.28 2.87
C ILE A 150 -3.91 -9.26 1.94
N LYS A 151 -4.00 -8.22 1.11
CA LYS A 151 -5.07 -8.10 0.11
C LYS A 151 -4.60 -7.32 -1.11
N PRO A 152 -4.80 -7.87 -2.32
CA PRO A 152 -4.65 -7.11 -3.54
C PRO A 152 -5.92 -6.31 -3.83
N TYR A 153 -5.76 -5.10 -4.34
CA TYR A 153 -6.83 -4.17 -4.64
C TYR A 153 -6.72 -3.64 -6.06
N ASN A 154 -7.85 -3.49 -6.73
CA ASN A 154 -7.90 -2.51 -7.82
C ASN A 154 -7.90 -1.08 -7.22
N ILE A 155 -7.45 -0.10 -8.00
CA ILE A 155 -7.34 1.30 -7.54
C ILE A 155 -8.67 1.83 -6.99
N GLU A 156 -9.78 1.64 -7.71
CA GLU A 156 -11.09 2.19 -7.31
C GLU A 156 -11.58 1.66 -5.95
N ASN A 157 -11.44 0.36 -5.72
CA ASN A 157 -11.78 -0.26 -4.44
C ASN A 157 -10.87 0.27 -3.32
N PHE A 158 -9.56 0.35 -3.56
CA PHE A 158 -8.63 0.87 -2.56
C PHE A 158 -8.99 2.31 -2.18
N LEU A 159 -9.28 3.18 -3.17
CA LEU A 159 -9.68 4.56 -2.93
C LEU A 159 -10.93 4.61 -2.06
N SER A 160 -11.96 3.84 -2.39
CA SER A 160 -13.24 3.83 -1.68
C SER A 160 -13.07 3.41 -0.21
N ILE A 161 -12.32 2.34 0.04
CA ILE A 161 -12.02 1.84 1.40
C ILE A 161 -11.16 2.84 2.18
N THR A 162 -10.18 3.47 1.52
CA THR A 162 -9.30 4.47 2.15
C THR A 162 -10.02 5.75 2.50
N LEU A 163 -10.94 6.20 1.64
CA LEU A 163 -11.78 7.37 1.91
C LEU A 163 -12.63 7.18 3.18
N ALA A 164 -13.09 5.95 3.41
CA ALA A 164 -13.85 5.52 4.59
C ALA A 164 -12.98 5.15 5.81
N ARG A 165 -11.64 5.13 5.67
CA ARG A 165 -10.68 4.73 6.71
C ARG A 165 -10.82 3.28 7.20
N ASN A 166 -11.14 2.36 6.30
CA ASN A 166 -11.47 0.97 6.63
C ASN A 166 -10.44 -0.07 6.16
N ASN A 167 -9.24 0.33 5.70
CA ASN A 167 -8.29 -0.60 5.05
C ASN A 167 -7.91 -1.79 5.93
N LEU A 168 -7.54 -1.57 7.20
CA LEU A 168 -7.14 -2.65 8.10
C LEU A 168 -8.30 -3.63 8.36
N LEU A 169 -9.48 -3.10 8.68
CA LEU A 169 -10.69 -3.90 8.89
C LEU A 169 -11.09 -4.68 7.63
N ASP A 170 -10.97 -4.07 6.47
CA ASP A 170 -11.28 -4.69 5.19
C ASP A 170 -10.31 -5.84 4.86
N MET A 171 -9.01 -5.71 5.16
CA MET A 171 -8.03 -6.79 5.05
C MET A 171 -8.29 -7.92 6.06
N GLU A 172 -8.68 -7.59 7.29
CA GLU A 172 -9.07 -8.59 8.30
C GLU A 172 -10.30 -9.38 7.89
N ASN A 173 -11.33 -8.70 7.37
CA ASN A 173 -12.56 -9.35 6.90
C ASN A 173 -12.30 -10.20 5.65
N TYR A 174 -11.47 -9.71 4.73
CA TYR A 174 -10.99 -10.50 3.60
C TYR A 174 -10.32 -11.77 4.08
N SER A 175 -9.43 -11.65 5.07
CA SER A 175 -8.67 -12.78 5.58
C SER A 175 -9.58 -13.82 6.24
N LYS A 176 -10.54 -13.39 7.06
CA LYS A 176 -11.56 -14.27 7.65
C LYS A 176 -12.35 -15.05 6.59
N ARG A 177 -12.71 -14.40 5.48
CA ARG A 177 -13.41 -15.05 4.37
C ARG A 177 -12.52 -16.12 3.71
N ILE A 178 -11.29 -15.79 3.34
CA ILE A 178 -10.35 -16.75 2.73
C ILE A 178 -10.12 -17.93 3.68
N PHE A 179 -9.92 -17.68 4.97
CA PHE A 179 -9.78 -18.75 5.96
C PHE A 179 -10.99 -19.67 6.03
N LYS A 180 -12.21 -19.13 5.92
CA LYS A 180 -13.43 -19.94 5.90
C LYS A 180 -13.51 -20.79 4.65
N GLU A 181 -13.21 -20.22 3.48
CA GLU A 181 -13.20 -20.94 2.20
C GLU A 181 -12.24 -22.14 2.22
N PHE A 182 -11.05 -21.97 2.80
CA PHE A 182 -10.05 -23.06 2.92
C PHE A 182 -10.29 -24.04 4.08
N SER A 183 -11.16 -23.71 5.04
CA SER A 183 -11.51 -24.63 6.14
C SER A 183 -12.73 -25.51 5.81
N LEU A 184 -13.37 -25.29 4.66
CA LEU A 184 -14.55 -26.03 4.19
C LEU A 184 -14.20 -27.20 3.25
N ASN A 185 -12.91 -27.51 3.10
CA ASN A 185 -12.36 -28.67 2.38
C ASN A 185 -11.52 -29.51 3.35
#